data_AF-A0A382YQA2-F1
#
_entry.id   AF-A0A382YQA2-F1
#
_cell.length_a   1.000
_cell.length_b   1.000
_cell.length_c   1.000
_cell.angle_alpha   90.00
_cell.angle_beta   90.00
_cell.angle_gamma   90.00
#
_symmetry.space_group_name_H-M   'P 1'
#
loop_
_entity.id
_entity.type
_entity.pdbx_description
1 polymer ?
#
loop_
_entity_poly.entity_id
_entity_poly.type
_entity_poly.pdbx_seq_one_letter_code
_entity_poly.pdbx_strand_id
1 'polypeptide(L)' 'MIILDSSIPAYEFNKILEIDSDIIAVDYETHTKLVDSNKKHELLDNYLEENERIDLYNFVLSKYDWYKNLNDNSKFE' A
#
# COMPACT_ATOMS: atom_id res chain seq x y z
N MET A 1 0.01 0.96 18.85
CA MET A 1 0.25 0.71 17.42
C MET A 1 -1.07 0.74 16.68
N ILE A 2 -1.18 1.55 15.64
CA ILE A 2 -2.38 1.73 14.81
C ILE A 2 -1.98 1.43 13.36
N ILE A 3 -2.72 0.56 12.69
CA ILE A 3 -2.52 0.25 11.27
C ILE A 3 -3.62 0.97 10.49
N LEU A 4 -3.23 1.78 9.51
CA LEU A 4 -4.13 2.62 8.72
C LEU A 4 -4.01 2.31 7.24
N ASP A 5 -5.17 2.25 6.59
CA ASP A 5 -5.31 2.23 5.15
C ASP A 5 -6.25 3.36 4.70
N SER A 6 -6.37 3.53 3.39
CA SER A 6 -7.19 4.54 2.72
C SER A 6 -8.70 4.35 2.93
N SER A 7 -9.13 3.23 3.51
CA SER A 7 -10.54 2.95 3.78
C SER A 7 -11.10 3.76 4.95
N ILE A 8 -10.22 4.34 5.79
CA ILE A 8 -10.63 5.12 6.95
C ILE A 8 -11.35 6.43 6.56
N PRO A 9 -12.53 6.73 7.13
CA PRO A 9 -13.19 8.01 6.94
C PRO A 9 -12.37 9.18 7.48
N ALA A 10 -12.45 10.34 6.81
CA ALA A 10 -11.69 11.54 7.17
C ALA A 10 -11.91 11.99 8.64
N TYR A 11 -13.12 11.83 9.17
CA TYR A 11 -13.41 12.22 10.56
C TYR A 11 -12.74 11.31 11.59
N GLU A 12 -12.53 10.02 11.28
CA GLU A 12 -11.78 9.12 12.14
C GLU A 12 -10.29 9.35 12.00
N PHE A 13 -9.80 9.60 10.78
CA PHE A 13 -8.42 9.97 10.53
C PHE A 13 -7.98 11.17 11.39
N ASN A 14 -8.80 12.23 11.44
CA ASN A 14 -8.52 13.40 12.26
C ASN A 14 -8.43 13.07 13.76
N LYS A 15 -9.29 12.17 14.27
CA LYS A 15 -9.19 11.72 15.67
C LYS A 15 -7.89 10.96 15.93
N ILE A 16 -7.44 10.16 14.97
CA ILE A 16 -6.21 9.36 15.09
C ILE A 16 -4.97 10.26 15.08
N LEU A 17 -4.99 11.38 14.34
CA LEU A 17 -3.91 12.36 14.37
C LEU A 17 -3.67 12.95 15.78
N GLU A 18 -4.73 13.08 16.57
CA GLU A 18 -4.68 13.59 17.96
C GLU A 18 -4.14 12.55 18.96
N ILE A 19 -4.11 11.27 18.60
CA ILE A 19 -3.61 10.20 19.47
C ILE A 19 -2.09 10.11 19.35
N ASP A 20 -1.40 10.05 20.48
CA ASP A 20 0.03 9.72 20.52
C ASP A 20 0.21 8.20 20.47
N SER A 21 0.53 7.69 19.28
CA SER A 21 0.68 6.26 19.01
C SER A 21 1.54 6.05 17.76
N ASP A 22 2.27 4.93 17.73
CA ASP A 22 2.96 4.49 16.53
C ASP A 22 1.95 4.09 15.46
N ILE A 23 2.07 4.71 14.29
CA ILE A 23 1.19 4.50 13.14
C ILE A 23 1.95 3.75 12.06
N ILE A 24 1.32 2.74 11.46
CA ILE A 24 1.79 2.03 10.29
C ILE A 24 0.84 2.35 9.14
N ALA A 25 1.36 2.93 8.06
CA ALA A 25 0.63 3.16 6.82
C ALA A 25 0.71 1.90 5.94
N VAL A 26 -0.45 1.40 5.54
CA VAL A 26 -0.58 0.20 4.69
C VAL A 26 -0.45 0.54 3.21
N ASP A 27 -0.92 1.71 2.80
CA ASP A 27 -0.91 2.15 1.40
C ASP A 27 -0.30 3.54 1.21
N TYR A 28 0.03 3.82 -0.05
CA TYR A 28 0.65 5.07 -0.45
C TYR A 28 -0.22 6.29 -0.13
N GLU A 29 -1.53 6.19 -0.29
CA GLU A 29 -2.44 7.32 -0.04
C GLU A 29 -2.44 7.73 1.44
N THR A 30 -2.45 6.74 2.33
CA THR A 30 -2.37 6.93 3.78
C THR A 30 -1.03 7.50 4.18
N HIS A 31 0.07 6.99 3.60
CA HIS A 31 1.41 7.54 3.79
C HIS A 31 1.44 9.04 3.43
N THR A 32 0.95 9.43 2.25
CA THR A 32 0.90 10.83 1.82
C THR A 32 0.10 11.69 2.79
N LYS A 33 -1.10 11.25 3.20
CA LYS A 33 -1.93 11.97 4.18
C LYS A 33 -1.22 12.18 5.52
N LEU A 34 -0.47 11.19 6.01
CA LEU A 34 0.28 11.30 7.27
C LEU A 34 1.51 12.20 7.14
N VAL A 35 2.20 12.18 5.99
CA VAL A 35 3.28 13.13 5.67
C VAL A 35 2.76 14.56 5.63
N ASP A 36 1.65 14.81 4.93
CA ASP A 36 1.02 16.13 4.84
C ASP A 36 0.55 16.65 6.21
N SER A 37 0.16 15.73 7.10
CA SER A 37 -0.23 16.02 8.48
C SER A 37 0.95 16.11 9.46
N ASN A 38 2.19 16.00 8.97
CA ASN A 38 3.43 15.99 9.76
C ASN A 38 3.42 14.98 10.93
N LYS A 39 2.76 13.84 10.73
CA LYS A 39 2.63 12.78 11.74
C LYS A 39 3.70 11.71 11.50
N LYS A 40 4.48 11.40 12.54
CA LYS A 40 5.47 10.31 12.48
C LYS A 40 4.74 8.98 12.30
N HIS A 41 5.19 8.18 11.34
CA HIS A 41 4.65 6.86 11.05
C HIS A 41 5.70 6.01 10.32
N GLU A 42 5.41 4.72 10.19
CA GLU A 42 6.20 3.76 9.42
C GLU A 42 5.37 3.20 8.25
N LEU A 43 6.04 2.58 7.28
CA LEU A 43 5.39 1.90 6.17
C LEU A 43 5.26 0.42 6.50
N LEU A 44 4.14 -0.20 6.12
CA LEU A 44 3.96 -1.65 6.25
C LEU A 44 5.09 -2.42 5.55
N ASP A 45 5.58 -1.90 4.43
CA ASP A 45 6.70 -2.47 3.67
C ASP A 45 7.99 -2.61 4.49
N ASN A 46 8.17 -1.84 5.56
CA ASN A 46 9.34 -1.97 6.44
C ASN A 46 9.31 -3.27 7.26
N TYR A 47 8.14 -3.88 7.39
CA TYR A 47 7.91 -5.12 8.14
C TYR A 47 7.95 -6.37 7.26
N LEU A 48 8.07 -6.19 5.94
CA LEU A 48 8.23 -7.29 4.99
C LEU A 48 9.71 -7.61 4.80
N GLU A 49 10.04 -8.89 4.70
CA GLU A 49 11.37 -9.32 4.27
C GLU A 49 11.64 -8.86 2.82
N GLU A 50 12.91 -8.77 2.44
CA GLU A 50 13.30 -8.24 1.11
C GLU A 50 12.72 -9.08 -0.04
N ASN A 51 12.75 -10.40 0.09
CA ASN A 51 12.12 -11.35 -0.84
C ASN A 51 10.60 -11.12 -0.95
N GLU A 52 9.90 -10.94 0.17
CA GLU A 52 8.46 -10.68 0.17
C GLU A 52 8.11 -9.38 -0.55
N ARG A 53 8.92 -8.33 -0.36
CA ARG A 53 8.77 -7.05 -1.09
C ARG A 53 8.98 -7.21 -2.59
N ILE A 54 9.99 -7.97 -3.00
CA ILE A 54 10.26 -8.27 -4.41
C ILE A 54 9.09 -9.05 -5.02
N ASP A 55 8.56 -10.05 -4.31
CA ASP A 55 7.42 -10.85 -4.77
C ASP A 55 6.16 -10.00 -4.91
N LEU A 56 5.87 -9.12 -3.95
CA LEU A 56 4.77 -8.14 -4.03
C LEU A 56 4.92 -7.20 -5.22
N TYR A 57 6.12 -6.66 -5.43
CA TYR A 57 6.41 -5.79 -6.57
C TYR A 57 6.20 -6.51 -7.91
N ASN A 58 6.75 -7.72 -8.05
CA ASN A 58 6.58 -8.55 -9.24
C ASN A 58 5.12 -8.91 -9.48
N PHE A 59 4.37 -9.22 -8.42
CA PHE A 59 2.94 -9.48 -8.51
C PHE A 59 2.17 -8.27 -9.02
N VAL A 60 2.42 -7.07 -8.48
CA VAL A 60 1.79 -5.83 -8.93
C VAL A 60 2.13 -5.56 -10.40
N LEU A 61 3.40 -5.67 -10.81
CA LEU A 61 3.79 -5.52 -12.21
C LEU A 61 3.09 -6.54 -13.12
N SER A 62 2.96 -7.79 -12.70
CA SER A 62 2.24 -8.82 -13.47
C SER A 62 0.78 -8.47 -13.73
N LYS A 63 0.15 -7.70 -12.82
CA LYS A 63 -1.22 -7.18 -13.01
C LYS A 63 -1.29 -6.08 -14.04
N TYR A 64 -0.24 -5.27 -14.21
CA TYR A 64 -0.17 -4.25 -15.27
C TYR A 64 0.16 -4.85 -16.62
N ASP A 65 1.01 -5.88 -16.66
CA ASP A 65 1.40 -6.60 -17.87
C ASP A 65 0.46 -7.77 -18.22
N TRP A 66 -0.73 -7.82 -17.62
CA TRP A 66 -1.74 -8.86 -17.83
C TRP A 66 -2.03 -9.12 -19.32
N TYR A 67 -1.98 -8.08 -20.15
CA TYR A 67 -2.25 -8.13 -21.59
C TYR A 67 -1.13 -8.84 -22.38
N LYS A 68 0.12 -8.88 -21.86
CA LYS A 68 1.21 -9.62 -22.50
C LYS A 68 0.95 -11.12 -22.48
N ASN A 69 0.19 -11.61 -21.49
CA ASN A 69 -0.22 -13.01 -21.39
C ASN A 69 -1.44 -13.36 -22.27
N LEU A 70 -2.07 -12.39 -22.94
CA LEU A 70 -3.17 -12.65 -23.88
C LEU A 70 -2.68 -13.06 -25.27
N ASN A 71 -1.44 -12.73 -25.63
CA ASN A 71 -0.90 -12.93 -26.97
C ASN A 71 -0.53 -14.40 -27.29
N ASP A 72 -0.63 -15.29 -26.31
CA ASP A 72 -0.40 -16.73 -26.47
C ASP A 72 -1.65 -17.50 -26.94
N ASN A 73 -2.74 -16.80 -27.27
CA ASN A 73 -3.98 -17.36 -27.83
C ASN A 73 -4.06 -17.29 -29.37
N SER A 74 -2.93 -17.21 -30.08
CA SER A 74 -2.87 -17.39 -31.55
C SER A 74 -3.12 -18.85 -32.00
N LYS A 75 -3.67 -19.70 -31.13
CA LYS A 75 -4.10 -21.08 -31.43
C LYS A 75 -5.59 -21.21 -31.77
N PHE A 76 -6.29 -20.10 -31.99
CA PHE A 76 -7.67 -20.09 -32.48
C PHE A 76 -7.77 -19.39 -33.84
N GLU A 77 -7.03 -19.90 -34.84
CA GLU A 77 -7.36 -19.72 -36.26
C GLU A 77 -7.46 -21.10 -36.93
#